data_AF-A0A3D2R3V1-F1
#
_entry.id   AF-A0A3D2R3V1-F1
#
_cell.length_a   1.000
_cell.length_b   1.000
_cell.length_c   1.000
_cell.angle_alpha   90.00
_cell.angle_beta   90.00
_cell.angle_gamma   90.00
#
_symmetry.space_group_name_H-M   'P 1'
#
loop_
_entity.id
_entity.type
_entity.pdbx_description
1 polymer ?
#
loop_
_entity_poly.entity_id
_entity_poly.type
_entity_poly.pdbx_seq_one_letter_code
_entity_poly.pdbx_strand_id
1 'polypeptide(L)'
;MFGNSFTKQSQILYIAKLIEINTSWIFPEHIPTESDMQLDGISSLFGKRKKEKMKLITKRSAFMCGVMEAAAFQYFDGKDKHYTKFIHSSIKEAFGNKHGILVIKTFVYKKDAMDFYQEGFVWCSDRLN
;
A
#
# COMPACT_ATOMS: atom_id res chain seq x y z
N MET A 1 4.19 3.98 -31.79
CA MET A 1 3.93 4.02 -30.34
C MET A 1 5.08 4.75 -29.68
N PHE A 2 4.88 6.00 -29.25
CA PHE A 2 5.86 6.70 -28.43
C PHE A 2 5.94 5.97 -27.09
N GLY A 3 7.15 5.58 -26.68
CA GLY A 3 7.36 4.74 -25.50
C GLY A 3 6.75 5.37 -24.26
N ASN A 4 5.84 4.65 -23.60
CA ASN A 4 5.27 5.02 -22.33
C ASN A 4 6.39 5.02 -21.28
N SER A 5 6.82 6.21 -20.84
CA SER A 5 7.78 6.40 -19.76
C SER A 5 7.10 7.13 -18.59
N PHE A 6 7.77 7.22 -17.44
CA PHE A 6 7.29 7.95 -16.26
C PHE A 6 7.05 9.44 -16.55
N THR A 7 5.90 9.76 -17.14
CA THR A 7 5.53 11.16 -17.39
C THR A 7 5.07 11.79 -16.09
N LYS A 8 5.32 13.11 -15.96
CA LYS A 8 4.79 13.91 -14.87
C LYS A 8 3.26 13.81 -14.78
N GLN A 9 2.59 13.67 -15.93
CA GLN A 9 1.14 13.46 -16.00
C GLN A 9 0.71 12.15 -15.35
N SER A 10 1.35 11.02 -15.69
CA SER A 10 1.07 9.72 -15.08
C SER A 10 1.31 9.74 -13.57
N GLN A 11 2.35 10.46 -13.12
CA GLN A 11 2.63 10.65 -11.70
C GLN A 11 1.50 11.40 -10.98
N ILE A 12 1.01 12.50 -11.57
CA ILE A 12 -0.10 13.28 -11.00
C ILE A 12 -1.37 12.43 -10.91
N LEU A 13 -1.69 11.67 -11.96
CA LEU A 13 -2.86 10.77 -11.96
C LEU A 13 -2.75 9.70 -10.89
N TYR A 14 -1.57 9.08 -10.76
CA TYR A 14 -1.34 8.08 -9.71
C TYR A 14 -1.42 8.69 -8.30
N ILE A 15 -0.86 9.88 -8.07
CA ILE A 15 -0.96 10.61 -6.79
C ILE A 15 -2.44 10.88 -6.45
N ALA A 16 -3.21 11.40 -7.41
CA ALA A 16 -4.64 11.65 -7.21
C ALA A 16 -5.38 10.36 -6.83
N LYS A 17 -5.06 9.24 -7.49
CA LYS A 17 -5.67 7.95 -7.19
C LYS A 17 -5.30 7.43 -5.80
N LEU A 18 -4.06 7.60 -5.36
CA LEU A 18 -3.64 7.25 -4.00
C LEU A 18 -4.42 8.04 -2.94
N ILE A 19 -4.68 9.33 -3.18
CA ILE A 19 -5.47 10.18 -2.27
C ILE A 19 -6.92 9.71 -2.22
N GLU A 20 -7.52 9.42 -3.37
CA GLU A 20 -8.88 8.88 -3.48
C GLU A 20 -9.01 7.56 -2.72
N ILE A 21 -8.08 6.63 -2.95
CA ILE A 21 -8.01 5.35 -2.23
C ILE A 21 -7.87 5.61 -0.73
N ASN A 22 -6.96 6.47 -0.27
CA ASN A 22 -6.77 6.69 1.15
C ASN A 22 -8.00 7.29 1.87
N THR A 23 -8.85 8.03 1.17
CA THR A 23 -9.96 8.79 1.79
C THR A 23 -11.30 8.06 1.79
N SER A 24 -11.52 7.15 0.86
CA SER A 24 -12.86 6.58 0.60
C SER A 24 -12.91 5.04 0.60
N TRP A 25 -11.76 4.41 0.82
CA TRP A 25 -11.60 2.97 0.75
C TRP A 25 -12.27 2.25 1.93
N ILE A 26 -12.95 1.14 1.63
CA ILE A 26 -13.49 0.19 2.60
C ILE A 26 -12.69 -1.12 2.51
N PHE A 27 -12.13 -1.56 3.63
CA PHE A 27 -11.39 -2.83 3.71
C PHE A 27 -12.36 -4.03 3.66
N PRO A 28 -12.02 -5.12 2.97
CA PRO A 28 -12.71 -6.40 3.13
C PRO A 28 -12.73 -6.86 4.59
N GLU A 29 -13.76 -7.60 4.99
CA GLU A 29 -14.00 -8.00 6.40
C GLU A 29 -12.86 -8.78 7.04
N HIS A 30 -12.11 -9.58 6.26
CA HIS A 30 -11.01 -10.41 6.75
C HIS A 30 -9.66 -9.68 6.78
N ILE A 31 -9.59 -8.43 6.30
CA ILE A 31 -8.41 -7.58 6.45
C ILE A 31 -8.44 -6.93 7.82
N PRO A 32 -7.37 -7.03 8.63
CA PRO A 32 -7.37 -6.50 10.00
C PRO A 32 -7.75 -5.02 10.03
N THR A 33 -8.71 -4.66 10.88
CA THR A 33 -9.19 -3.29 11.10
C THR A 33 -8.25 -2.48 12.00
N GLU A 34 -8.47 -1.17 12.10
CA GLU A 34 -7.72 -0.34 13.06
C GLU A 34 -7.96 -0.77 14.51
N SER A 35 -9.20 -1.13 14.85
CA SER A 35 -9.55 -1.70 16.15
C SER A 35 -8.80 -3.01 16.43
N ASP A 36 -8.66 -3.91 15.45
CA ASP A 36 -7.90 -5.16 15.64
C ASP A 36 -6.43 -4.92 15.96
N MET A 37 -5.86 -3.82 15.45
CA MET A 37 -4.47 -3.42 15.67
C MET A 37 -4.29 -2.60 16.96
N GLN A 38 -5.37 -2.03 17.50
CA GLN A 38 -5.42 -1.39 18.81
C GLN A 38 -5.58 -2.47 19.89
N LEU A 39 -4.55 -3.30 20.10
CA LEU A 39 -4.49 -4.14 21.30
C LEU A 39 -4.36 -3.26 22.54
N ASP A 40 -5.45 -3.17 23.29
CA ASP A 40 -5.71 -2.26 24.41
C ASP A 40 -4.63 -2.26 25.53
N GLY A 41 -4.05 -1.08 25.74
CA GLY A 41 -3.42 -0.67 27.01
C GLY A 41 -2.04 -1.25 27.35
N ILE A 42 -1.70 -1.14 28.65
CA ILE A 42 -0.44 -1.56 29.30
C ILE A 42 -0.10 -3.04 29.00
N SER A 43 -1.12 -3.85 28.68
CA SER A 43 -1.01 -5.26 28.31
C SER A 43 -0.25 -5.51 26.98
N SER A 44 -0.06 -4.47 26.15
CA SER A 44 0.73 -4.52 24.92
C SER A 44 2.26 -4.54 25.14
N LEU A 45 2.72 -4.28 26.38
CA LEU A 45 4.13 -4.36 26.77
C LEU A 45 4.64 -5.80 26.88
N PHE A 46 3.75 -6.80 26.87
CA PHE A 46 4.11 -8.22 26.90
C PHE A 46 4.39 -8.76 25.49
N GLY A 47 5.59 -9.33 25.31
CA GLY A 47 6.17 -9.64 23.98
C GLY A 47 5.35 -10.55 23.05
N LYS A 48 4.44 -11.39 23.57
CA LYS A 48 3.57 -12.24 22.73
C LYS A 48 2.50 -11.42 21.99
N ARG A 49 1.83 -10.48 22.66
CA ARG A 49 0.81 -9.60 22.04
C ARG A 49 1.41 -8.55 21.12
N LYS A 50 2.63 -8.08 21.43
CA LYS A 50 3.40 -7.23 20.51
C LYS A 50 3.66 -7.92 19.16
N LYS A 51 4.04 -9.20 19.17
CA LYS A 51 4.27 -9.98 17.94
C LYS A 51 2.97 -10.15 17.14
N GLU A 52 1.86 -10.42 17.80
CA GLU A 52 0.54 -10.53 17.17
C GLU A 52 0.09 -9.22 16.52
N LYS A 53 0.21 -8.09 17.23
CA LYS A 53 -0.04 -6.76 16.67
C LYS A 53 0.81 -6.50 15.42
N MET A 54 2.12 -6.78 15.49
CA MET A 54 3.01 -6.60 14.35
C MET A 54 2.63 -7.51 13.17
N LYS A 55 2.09 -8.71 13.42
CA LYS A 55 1.57 -9.61 12.39
C LYS A 55 0.33 -9.03 11.71
N LEU A 56 -0.63 -8.50 12.48
CA LEU A 56 -1.84 -7.86 11.94
C LEU A 56 -1.50 -6.61 11.11
N ILE A 57 -0.62 -5.75 11.64
CA ILE A 57 -0.11 -4.57 10.91
C ILE A 57 0.57 -5.00 9.61
N THR A 58 1.37 -6.07 9.64
CA THR A 58 2.07 -6.58 8.45
C THR A 58 1.08 -7.06 7.39
N LYS A 59 0.02 -7.78 7.77
CA LYS A 59 -1.03 -8.23 6.85
C LYS A 59 -1.75 -7.06 6.18
N ARG A 60 -2.25 -6.10 6.97
CA ARG A 60 -2.94 -4.92 6.46
C ARG A 60 -2.03 -4.09 5.55
N SER A 61 -0.77 -3.93 5.95
CA SER A 61 0.23 -3.21 5.14
C SER A 61 0.49 -3.92 3.81
N ALA A 62 0.68 -5.24 3.81
CA ALA A 62 0.93 -6.02 2.60
C ALA A 62 -0.24 -5.87 1.60
N PHE A 63 -1.46 -5.98 2.11
CA PHE A 63 -2.67 -5.75 1.33
C PHE A 63 -2.71 -4.34 0.72
N MET A 64 -2.47 -3.30 1.53
CA MET A 64 -2.40 -1.92 1.01
C MET A 64 -1.32 -1.73 -0.05
N CYS A 65 -0.17 -2.41 0.09
CA CYS A 65 0.89 -2.33 -0.91
C CYS A 65 0.45 -2.94 -2.25
N GLY A 66 -0.25 -4.07 -2.21
CA GLY A 66 -0.84 -4.69 -3.40
C GLY A 66 -1.80 -3.77 -4.13
N VAL A 67 -2.67 -3.07 -3.38
CA VAL A 67 -3.59 -2.06 -3.93
C VAL A 67 -2.84 -0.92 -4.60
N MET A 68 -1.84 -0.35 -3.93
CA MET A 68 -1.07 0.78 -4.48
C MET A 68 -0.29 0.36 -5.73
N GLU A 69 0.26 -0.85 -5.75
CA GLU A 69 0.99 -1.37 -6.91
C GLU A 69 0.06 -1.65 -8.10
N ALA A 70 -1.11 -2.25 -7.87
CA ALA A 70 -2.13 -2.45 -8.90
C ALA A 70 -2.61 -1.12 -9.50
N ALA A 71 -2.86 -0.10 -8.66
CA ALA A 71 -3.20 1.24 -9.13
C ALA A 71 -2.05 1.85 -9.96
N ALA A 72 -0.79 1.64 -9.57
CA ALA A 72 0.35 2.13 -10.34
C ALA A 72 0.41 1.48 -11.73
N PHE A 73 0.10 0.19 -11.87
CA PHE A 73 0.09 -0.51 -13.17
C PHE A 73 -0.93 0.03 -14.17
N GLN A 74 -2.02 0.67 -13.73
CA GLN A 74 -2.95 1.31 -14.66
C GLN A 74 -2.37 2.55 -15.34
N TYR A 75 -1.47 3.24 -14.64
CA TYR A 75 -0.84 4.47 -15.13
C TYR A 75 0.58 4.21 -15.66
N PHE A 76 1.03 2.95 -15.64
CA PHE A 76 2.38 2.57 -16.01
C PHE A 76 2.43 1.19 -16.67
N ASP A 77 2.94 1.15 -17.90
CA ASP A 77 3.18 -0.09 -18.65
C ASP A 77 4.68 -0.22 -18.93
N GLY A 78 5.41 -0.94 -18.05
CA GLY A 78 6.84 -1.17 -18.25
C GLY A 78 7.56 -1.91 -17.12
N LYS A 79 8.78 -2.37 -17.41
CA LYS A 79 9.76 -2.82 -16.40
C LYS A 79 10.91 -1.83 -16.39
N ASP A 80 10.70 -0.68 -15.75
CA ASP A 80 11.70 0.39 -15.74
C ASP A 80 12.36 0.49 -14.36
N LYS A 81 13.69 0.67 -14.39
CA LYS A 81 14.57 0.96 -13.24
C LYS A 81 14.09 2.16 -12.39
N HIS A 82 13.22 3.01 -12.92
CA HIS A 82 12.66 4.15 -12.20
C HIS A 82 11.31 3.88 -11.52
N TYR A 83 10.71 2.69 -11.65
CA TYR A 83 9.41 2.35 -11.07
C TYR A 83 9.35 2.54 -9.56
N THR A 84 10.34 2.00 -8.85
CA THR A 84 10.45 2.16 -7.40
C THR A 84 10.58 3.64 -7.02
N LYS A 85 11.35 4.43 -7.77
CA LYS A 85 11.51 5.87 -7.52
C LYS A 85 10.18 6.61 -7.71
N PHE A 86 9.44 6.27 -8.77
CA PHE A 86 8.13 6.83 -9.08
C PHE A 86 7.09 6.52 -8.01
N ILE A 87 7.00 5.26 -7.56
CA ILE A 87 6.09 4.89 -6.46
C ILE A 87 6.47 5.64 -5.20
N HIS A 88 7.74 5.64 -4.82
CA HIS A 88 8.20 6.29 -3.60
C HIS A 88 7.96 7.80 -3.62
N SER A 89 8.19 8.49 -4.74
CA SER A 89 7.89 9.92 -4.83
C SER A 89 6.38 10.17 -4.75
N SER A 90 5.57 9.36 -5.43
CA SER A 90 4.10 9.51 -5.44
C SER A 90 3.48 9.26 -4.06
N ILE A 91 3.96 8.25 -3.33
CA ILE A 91 3.51 7.98 -1.95
C ILE A 91 3.89 9.14 -1.02
N LYS A 92 5.10 9.70 -1.14
CA LYS A 92 5.51 10.85 -0.32
C LYS A 92 4.66 12.09 -0.61
N GLU A 93 4.28 12.32 -1.86
CA GLU A 93 3.40 13.42 -2.23
C GLU A 93 1.98 13.20 -1.69
N ALA A 94 1.40 12.02 -1.92
CA ALA A 94 0.02 11.70 -1.57
C ALA A 94 -0.22 11.66 -0.05
N PHE A 95 0.70 11.08 0.73
CA PHE A 95 0.55 10.90 2.18
C PHE A 95 1.32 11.96 3.00
N GLY A 96 2.09 12.82 2.33
CA GLY A 96 3.04 13.75 2.95
C GLY A 96 4.35 13.07 3.38
N ASN A 97 5.44 13.84 3.45
CA ASN A 97 6.80 13.30 3.56
C ASN A 97 7.02 12.37 4.77
N LYS A 98 6.52 12.74 5.96
CA LYS A 98 6.68 11.93 7.19
C LYS A 98 5.93 10.60 7.11
N HIS A 99 4.64 10.63 6.78
CA HIS A 99 3.82 9.41 6.69
C HIS A 99 4.20 8.56 5.48
N GLY A 100 4.51 9.18 4.34
CA GLY A 100 4.96 8.48 3.15
C GLY A 100 6.25 7.68 3.36
N ILE A 101 7.21 8.16 4.17
CA ILE A 101 8.39 7.37 4.55
C ILE A 101 8.00 6.11 5.34
N LEU A 102 6.99 6.20 6.22
CA LEU A 102 6.50 5.04 6.97
C LEU A 102 5.84 4.03 6.03
N VAL A 103 4.99 4.49 5.11
CA VAL A 103 4.35 3.64 4.09
C VAL A 103 5.39 2.96 3.20
N ILE A 104 6.43 3.68 2.77
CA ILE A 104 7.53 3.10 1.98
C ILE A 104 8.29 2.01 2.74
N LYS A 105 8.55 2.22 4.05
CA LYS A 105 9.20 1.20 4.88
C LYS A 105 8.35 -0.07 5.01
N THR A 106 7.02 0.07 4.98
CA THR A 106 6.10 -1.08 5.01
C THR A 106 5.90 -1.71 3.62
N PHE A 107 6.26 -1.00 2.55
CA PHE A 107 6.24 -1.46 1.16
C PHE A 107 7.27 -2.54 0.84
N VAL A 108 8.20 -2.81 1.76
CA VAL A 108 9.18 -3.88 1.61
C VAL A 108 8.47 -5.23 1.69
N TYR A 109 8.50 -5.99 0.58
CA TYR A 109 7.93 -7.32 0.46
C TYR A 109 8.31 -8.20 1.66
N LYS A 110 7.29 -8.64 2.40
CA LYS A 110 7.43 -9.69 3.41
C LYS A 110 6.75 -10.94 2.89
N LYS A 111 7.55 -11.97 2.62
CA LYS A 111 7.08 -13.26 2.09
C LYS A 111 5.91 -13.84 2.91
N ASP A 112 5.93 -13.61 4.22
CA ASP A 112 4.94 -14.10 5.19
C ASP A 112 3.54 -13.47 5.05
N ALA A 113 3.36 -12.47 4.18
CA ALA A 113 2.07 -11.83 3.92
C ALA A 113 1.78 -11.66 2.42
N MET A 114 2.39 -12.51 1.56
CA MET A 114 2.21 -12.44 0.12
C MET A 114 0.76 -12.65 -0.31
N ASP A 115 0.02 -13.53 0.37
CA ASP A 115 -1.39 -13.80 0.07
C ASP A 115 -2.23 -12.51 0.20
N PHE A 116 -2.01 -11.74 1.26
CA PHE A 116 -2.67 -10.45 1.49
C PHE A 116 -2.29 -9.42 0.42
N TYR A 117 -1.03 -9.40 0.01
CA TYR A 117 -0.58 -8.53 -1.09
C TYR A 117 -1.28 -8.87 -2.40
N GLN A 118 -1.30 -10.16 -2.79
CA GLN A 118 -1.94 -10.60 -4.03
C GLN A 118 -3.43 -10.30 -4.01
N GLU A 119 -4.07 -10.49 -2.86
CA GLU A 119 -5.47 -10.16 -2.69
C GLU A 119 -5.73 -8.66 -2.85
N GLY A 120 -4.92 -7.80 -2.24
CA GLY A 120 -5.02 -6.35 -2.41
C GLY A 120 -4.82 -5.92 -3.86
N PHE A 121 -3.92 -6.59 -4.57
CA PHE A 121 -3.70 -6.38 -5.99
C PHE A 121 -4.96 -6.70 -6.81
N VAL A 122 -5.49 -7.92 -6.67
CA VAL A 122 -6.70 -8.38 -7.37
C VAL A 122 -7.91 -7.51 -7.04
N TRP A 123 -8.12 -7.22 -5.75
CA TRP A 123 -9.22 -6.37 -5.27
C TRP A 123 -9.24 -5.01 -5.96
N CYS A 124 -8.05 -4.44 -6.19
CA CYS A 124 -7.88 -3.14 -6.81
C CYS A 124 -8.08 -3.24 -8.33
N SER A 125 -7.47 -4.23 -8.97
CA SER A 125 -7.69 -4.49 -10.41
C SER A 125 -9.17 -4.69 -10.75
N ASP A 126 -9.92 -5.44 -9.94
CA ASP A 126 -11.35 -5.71 -10.18
C ASP A 126 -12.24 -4.46 -10.08
N ARG A 127 -11.85 -3.47 -9.28
CA ARG A 127 -12.61 -2.22 -9.07
C ARG A 127 -12.20 -1.08 -9.97
N LEU A 128 -11.02 -1.21 -10.60
CA LEU A 128 -10.51 -0.22 -11.53
C LEU A 128 -10.76 -0.62 -13.00
N ASN A 129 -11.35 -1.79 -13.26
CA ASN A 129 -11.93 -2.20 -14.53
C ASN A 129 -13.40 -1.76 -14.61
#